data_AF-A0A091E985-F1
#
_entry.id   AF-A0A091E985-F1
#
_cell.length_a   1.000
_cell.length_b   1.000
_cell.length_c   1.000
_cell.angle_alpha   90.00
_cell.angle_beta   90.00
_cell.angle_gamma   90.00
#
_symmetry.space_group_name_H-M   'P 1'
#
loop_
_entity.id
_entity.type
_entity.pdbx_description
1 polymer ?
#
loop_
_entity_poly.entity_id
_entity_poly.type
_entity_poly.pdbx_seq_one_letter_code
_entity_poly.pdbx_strand_id
1 'polypeptide(L)'
;MSKNQGNFLLPAGRWREAAWQLCDYYLPYALGGGYVLSADLVHYLRRSREYLREWHSEDVSLGAWLAPVDVQREHDPRFDTEYKSRGCNNKYLVTHKQSPEDMLEKQRSLLRDGRLCAQEVQLRLSYEYDWSAPPSQCCQRKEGIP
;
A
#
# COMPACT_ATOMS: atom_id res chain seq x y z
N MET A 1 9.82 -17.62 -1.48
CA MET A 1 8.40 -17.66 -1.89
C MET A 1 7.93 -16.25 -2.17
N SER A 2 7.92 -15.87 -3.45
CA SER A 2 7.30 -14.64 -3.94
C SER A 2 5.80 -14.76 -3.68
N LYS A 3 5.25 -13.95 -2.77
CA LYS A 3 3.80 -13.78 -2.75
C LYS A 3 3.47 -12.95 -3.99
N ASN A 4 2.85 -13.59 -4.97
CA ASN A 4 2.32 -12.92 -6.16
C ASN A 4 1.59 -11.65 -5.70
N GLN A 5 1.95 -10.51 -6.28
CA GLN A 5 1.26 -9.23 -6.14
C GLN A 5 -0.11 -9.26 -6.87
N GLY A 6 -0.82 -10.39 -6.81
CA GLY A 6 -2.11 -10.55 -7.45
C GLY A 6 -3.22 -10.49 -6.40
N ASN A 7 -4.29 -9.75 -6.71
CA ASN A 7 -5.51 -9.65 -5.91
C ASN A 7 -6.34 -10.94 -5.88
N PHE A 8 -5.72 -12.11 -5.96
CA PHE A 8 -6.41 -13.39 -5.88
C PHE A 8 -6.85 -13.63 -4.43
N LEU A 9 -8.04 -14.20 -4.27
CA LEU A 9 -8.48 -14.68 -2.96
C LEU A 9 -7.52 -15.75 -2.45
N LEU A 10 -7.06 -15.59 -1.21
CA LEU A 10 -6.20 -16.55 -0.57
C LEU A 10 -7.04 -17.76 -0.11
N PRO A 11 -6.78 -19.00 -0.58
CA PRO A 11 -7.61 -20.15 -0.22
C PRO A 11 -7.47 -20.55 1.27
N ALA A 12 -6.34 -20.20 1.89
CA ALA A 12 -6.04 -20.45 3.29
C ALA A 12 -5.03 -19.43 3.84
N GLY A 13 -4.92 -19.37 5.17
CA GLY A 13 -3.94 -18.54 5.89
C GLY A 13 -4.57 -17.38 6.65
N ARG A 14 -3.73 -16.68 7.44
CA ARG A 14 -4.14 -15.59 8.35
C ARG A 14 -4.87 -14.43 7.66
N TRP A 15 -4.66 -14.27 6.36
CA TRP A 15 -5.16 -13.14 5.57
C TRP A 15 -6.30 -13.54 4.62
N ARG A 16 -6.94 -14.70 4.87
CA ARG A 16 -8.09 -15.13 4.09
C ARG A 16 -9.33 -14.38 4.54
N GLU A 17 -9.98 -13.69 3.61
CA GLU A 17 -11.30 -13.11 3.80
C GLU A 17 -12.40 -14.16 3.58
N ALA A 18 -12.64 -15.02 4.56
CA ALA A 18 -13.66 -16.08 4.43
C ALA A 18 -15.08 -15.53 4.20
N ALA A 19 -15.33 -14.28 4.61
CA ALA A 19 -16.60 -13.59 4.42
C ALA A 19 -16.65 -12.73 3.12
N TRP A 20 -15.60 -12.77 2.29
CA TRP A 20 -15.62 -12.09 1.00
C TRP A 20 -16.55 -12.80 0.04
N GLN A 21 -17.52 -12.06 -0.48
CA GLN A 21 -18.61 -12.58 -1.32
C GLN A 21 -18.94 -11.66 -2.50
N LEU A 22 -18.08 -10.68 -2.81
CA LEU A 22 -18.34 -9.73 -3.90
C LEU A 22 -17.97 -10.32 -5.26
N CYS A 23 -16.86 -11.05 -5.35
CA CYS A 23 -16.40 -11.75 -6.55
C CYS A 23 -15.21 -12.68 -6.23
N ASP A 24 -14.66 -13.36 -7.23
CA ASP A 24 -13.53 -14.31 -7.09
C ASP A 24 -12.16 -13.65 -6.87
N TYR A 25 -12.12 -12.32 -6.78
CA TYR A 25 -10.92 -11.50 -6.62
C TYR A 25 -11.17 -10.40 -5.59
N TYR A 26 -10.12 -9.88 -4.97
CA TYR A 26 -10.23 -8.61 -4.28
C TYR A 26 -10.34 -7.45 -5.30
N LEU A 27 -11.22 -6.50 -5.02
CA LEU A 27 -11.26 -5.24 -5.76
C LEU A 27 -9.92 -4.50 -5.62
N PRO A 28 -9.51 -3.63 -6.56
CA PRO A 28 -8.29 -2.85 -6.42
C PRO A 28 -8.23 -2.11 -5.08
N TYR A 29 -7.14 -2.30 -4.33
CA TYR A 29 -6.91 -1.65 -3.03
C TYR A 29 -5.44 -1.27 -2.88
N ALA A 30 -5.16 -0.21 -2.11
CA ALA A 30 -3.80 0.19 -1.79
C ALA A 30 -3.22 -0.78 -0.74
N LEU A 31 -2.03 -1.32 -0.99
CA LEU A 31 -1.35 -2.19 -0.03
C LEU A 31 -0.97 -1.37 1.22
N GLY A 32 -1.31 -1.89 2.41
CA GLY A 32 -1.09 -1.24 3.69
C GLY A 32 0.36 -0.94 4.02
N GLY A 33 0.59 -0.24 5.13
CA GLY A 33 1.88 0.39 5.46
C GLY A 33 1.83 1.92 5.28
N GLY A 34 0.91 2.41 4.43
CA GLY A 34 0.49 3.80 4.37
C GLY A 34 -0.08 4.19 3.01
N TYR A 35 -1.11 5.04 3.02
CA TYR A 35 -1.69 5.69 1.84
C TYR A 35 -2.34 7.01 2.27
N VAL A 36 -2.62 7.88 1.31
CA VAL A 36 -3.22 9.20 1.55
C VAL A 36 -4.59 9.24 0.87
N LEU A 37 -5.59 9.77 1.58
CA LEU A 37 -6.92 10.02 1.06
C LEU A 37 -7.22 11.53 1.10
N SER A 38 -7.94 12.04 0.10
CA SER A 38 -8.44 13.42 0.15
C SER A 38 -9.52 13.56 1.23
N ALA A 39 -9.69 14.78 1.73
CA ALA A 39 -10.72 15.07 2.74
C ALA A 39 -12.12 14.69 2.26
N ASP A 40 -12.41 14.84 0.96
CA ASP A 40 -13.71 14.51 0.38
C ASP A 40 -14.02 13.01 0.44
N LEU A 41 -13.03 12.15 0.17
CA LEU A 41 -13.19 10.70 0.31
C LEU A 41 -13.40 10.31 1.78
N VAL A 42 -12.68 10.95 2.70
CA VAL A 42 -12.88 10.74 4.15
C VAL A 42 -14.29 11.16 4.57
N HIS A 43 -14.78 12.31 4.07
CA HIS A 43 -16.15 12.77 4.32
C HIS A 43 -17.20 11.82 3.77
N TYR A 44 -17.00 11.29 2.55
CA TYR A 44 -17.86 10.27 1.96
C TYR A 44 -17.92 9.02 2.86
N LEU A 45 -16.76 8.46 3.23
CA LEU A 45 -16.69 7.27 4.09
C LEU A 45 -17.39 7.51 5.43
N ARG A 46 -17.19 8.68 6.04
CA ARG A 46 -17.83 9.05 7.31
C ARG A 46 -19.35 9.11 7.21
N ARG A 47 -19.90 9.61 6.11
CA ARG A 47 -21.35 9.70 5.87
C ARG A 47 -21.96 8.35 5.53
N SER A 48 -21.24 7.51 4.78
CA SER A 48 -21.72 6.22 4.30
C SER A 48 -21.49 5.06 5.28
N ARG A 49 -20.74 5.28 6.38
CA ARG A 49 -20.26 4.23 7.30
C ARG A 49 -21.30 3.19 7.73
N GLU A 50 -22.56 3.57 7.88
CA GLU A 50 -23.63 2.66 8.36
C GLU A 50 -24.06 1.64 7.30
N TYR A 51 -23.68 1.88 6.04
CA TYR A 51 -23.94 1.00 4.90
C TYR A 51 -22.69 0.22 4.47
N LEU A 52 -21.52 0.51 5.05
CA LEU A 52 -20.25 -0.09 4.66
C LEU A 52 -20.07 -1.42 5.40
N ARG A 53 -19.90 -2.51 4.63
CA ARG A 53 -19.51 -3.80 5.20
C ARG A 53 -18.01 -3.81 5.48
N GLU A 54 -17.63 -4.18 6.69
CA GLU A 54 -16.24 -4.43 7.05
C GLU A 54 -15.82 -5.86 6.71
N TRP A 55 -14.62 -6.00 6.17
CA TRP A 55 -13.89 -7.26 6.01
C TRP A 55 -12.71 -7.30 6.99
N HIS A 56 -12.07 -8.46 7.16
CA HIS A 56 -11.02 -8.64 8.17
C HIS A 56 -9.79 -7.74 7.90
N SER A 57 -9.48 -7.49 6.63
CA SER A 57 -8.49 -6.52 6.18
C SER A 57 -9.14 -5.16 5.98
N GLU A 58 -8.58 -4.17 6.68
CA GLU A 58 -8.85 -2.76 6.57
C GLU A 58 -8.57 -2.22 5.15
N ASP A 59 -7.49 -2.66 4.53
CA ASP A 59 -7.10 -2.21 3.19
C ASP A 59 -8.08 -2.74 2.13
N VAL A 60 -8.44 -4.02 2.22
CA VAL A 60 -9.45 -4.64 1.35
C VAL A 60 -10.80 -3.96 1.54
N SER A 61 -11.16 -3.66 2.80
CA SER A 61 -12.40 -2.96 3.12
C SER A 61 -12.43 -1.57 2.48
N LEU A 62 -11.38 -0.78 2.67
CA LEU A 62 -11.28 0.55 2.10
C LEU A 62 -11.34 0.53 0.57
N GLY A 63 -10.63 -0.40 -0.07
CA GLY A 63 -10.68 -0.57 -1.53
C GLY A 63 -12.10 -0.85 -2.03
N ALA A 64 -12.84 -1.72 -1.33
CA ALA A 64 -14.23 -2.02 -1.66
C ALA A 64 -15.16 -0.83 -1.41
N TRP A 65 -14.97 -0.06 -0.34
CA TRP A 65 -15.80 1.12 -0.03
C TRP A 65 -15.64 2.26 -1.03
N LEU A 66 -14.44 2.38 -1.62
CA LEU A 66 -14.11 3.39 -2.63
C LEU A 66 -14.36 2.89 -4.06
N ALA A 67 -14.66 1.61 -4.28
CA ALA A 67 -14.94 1.05 -5.60
C ALA A 67 -16.13 1.71 -6.35
N PRO A 68 -17.24 2.11 -5.70
CA PRO A 68 -18.37 2.72 -6.41
C PRO A 68 -18.22 4.22 -6.67
N VAL A 69 -17.14 4.84 -6.21
CA VAL A 69 -16.89 6.29 -6.37
C VAL A 69 -15.83 6.49 -7.45
N ASP A 70 -15.99 7.54 -8.24
CA ASP A 70 -15.00 7.96 -9.23
C ASP A 70 -13.78 8.57 -8.50
N VAL A 71 -12.81 7.71 -8.22
CA VAL A 71 -11.58 8.07 -7.50
C VAL A 71 -10.40 8.08 -8.46
N GLN A 72 -9.73 9.23 -8.57
CA GLN A 72 -8.40 9.31 -9.16
C GLN A 72 -7.40 8.61 -8.24
N ARG A 73 -6.86 7.48 -8.70
CA ARG A 73 -5.87 6.69 -7.97
C ARG A 73 -4.50 6.93 -8.58
N GLU A 74 -3.53 7.24 -7.73
CA GLU A 74 -2.14 7.45 -8.12
C GLU A 74 -1.24 6.52 -7.31
N HIS A 75 -0.31 5.87 -7.98
CA HIS A 75 0.71 5.08 -7.31
C HIS A 75 1.99 5.89 -7.22
N ASP A 76 2.47 6.12 -6.00
CA ASP A 76 3.74 6.78 -5.75
C ASP A 76 4.79 5.75 -5.29
N PRO A 77 5.78 5.39 -6.13
CA PRO A 77 6.82 4.44 -5.74
C PRO A 77 7.70 4.91 -4.58
N ARG A 78 7.55 6.15 -4.07
CA ARG A 78 8.18 6.62 -2.84
C ARG A 78 7.51 6.08 -1.57
N PHE A 79 6.38 5.39 -1.69
CA PHE A 79 5.73 4.65 -0.61
C PHE A 79 6.27 3.20 -0.58
N ASP A 80 7.26 2.93 0.27
CA ASP A 80 7.80 1.59 0.51
C ASP A 80 6.94 0.82 1.50
N THR A 81 5.77 0.38 1.02
CA THR A 81 4.71 -0.22 1.84
C THR A 81 4.57 -1.74 1.65
N GLU A 82 5.36 -2.36 0.77
CA GLU A 82 5.34 -3.81 0.59
C GLU A 82 5.65 -4.58 1.90
N TYR A 83 5.29 -5.86 1.95
CA TYR A 83 5.49 -6.72 3.12
C TYR A 83 6.96 -6.92 3.54
N LYS A 84 7.91 -6.67 2.62
CA LYS A 84 9.34 -6.48 2.93
C LYS A 84 9.81 -5.20 2.27
N SER A 85 10.55 -4.41 3.02
CA SER A 85 11.15 -3.16 2.55
C SER A 85 12.02 -3.36 1.31
N ARG A 86 12.05 -2.33 0.47
CA ARG A 86 12.96 -2.18 -0.67
C ARG A 86 14.32 -1.62 -0.26
N GLY A 87 14.55 -1.35 1.02
CA GLY A 87 15.78 -0.79 1.58
C GLY A 87 15.59 0.65 2.05
N CYS A 88 16.56 1.51 1.81
CA CYS A 88 16.48 2.93 2.19
C CYS A 88 16.82 3.82 0.99
N ASN A 89 15.97 4.80 0.72
CA ASN A 89 16.20 5.83 -0.27
C ASN A 89 15.76 7.18 0.28
N ASN A 90 16.52 8.25 0.05
CA ASN A 90 16.22 9.58 0.58
C ASN A 90 14.97 10.22 -0.04
N LYS A 91 14.47 9.70 -1.15
CA LYS A 91 13.21 10.13 -1.77
C LYS A 91 11.99 9.44 -1.16
N TYR A 92 12.15 8.44 -0.28
CA TYR A 92 11.00 7.77 0.33
C TYR A 92 10.20 8.72 1.22
N LEU A 93 8.87 8.63 1.11
CA LEU A 93 7.92 9.39 1.92
C LEU A 93 7.37 8.54 3.07
N VAL A 94 7.06 7.27 2.79
CA VAL A 94 6.59 6.29 3.76
C VAL A 94 7.45 5.03 3.62
N THR A 95 7.88 4.47 4.74
CA THR A 95 8.70 3.25 4.76
C THR A 95 8.16 2.23 5.76
N HIS A 96 8.01 0.98 5.32
CA HIS A 96 7.50 -0.13 6.10
C HIS A 96 8.38 -1.38 5.88
N LYS A 97 8.63 -2.22 6.89
CA LYS A 97 8.36 -2.08 8.33
C LYS A 97 9.52 -1.36 9.02
N GLN A 98 9.23 -0.63 10.09
CA GLN A 98 10.24 0.10 10.87
C GLN A 98 10.12 -0.27 12.34
N SER A 99 11.25 -0.54 12.98
CA SER A 99 11.35 -0.58 14.44
C SER A 99 11.34 0.83 15.02
N PRO A 100 11.03 0.99 16.32
CA PRO A 100 11.22 2.28 17.01
C PRO A 100 12.64 2.84 16.84
N GLU A 101 13.65 1.98 16.86
CA GLU A 101 15.05 2.35 16.67
C GLU A 101 15.30 2.90 15.26
N ASP A 102 14.77 2.23 14.23
CA ASP A 102 14.88 2.70 12.83
C ASP A 102 14.24 4.09 12.66
N MET A 103 13.07 4.30 13.26
CA MET A 103 12.37 5.59 13.20
C MET A 103 13.17 6.71 13.87
N LEU A 104 13.75 6.44 15.04
CA LEU A 104 14.59 7.40 15.76
C LEU A 104 15.88 7.70 14.98
N GLU A 105 16.51 6.71 14.38
CA GLU A 105 17.71 6.91 13.56
C GLU A 105 17.40 7.79 12.34
N LYS A 106 16.32 7.48 11.61
CA LYS A 106 15.84 8.28 10.48
C LYS A 106 15.54 9.72 10.89
N GLN A 107 14.84 9.91 12.01
CA GLN A 107 14.55 11.24 12.54
C GLN A 107 15.84 12.01 12.84
N ARG A 108 16.82 11.38 13.51
CA ARG A 108 18.12 12.01 13.79
C ARG A 108 18.88 12.35 12.51
N SER A 109 18.88 11.46 11.52
CA SER A 109 19.53 11.67 10.22
C SER A 109 18.89 12.86 9.49
N LEU A 110 17.56 12.96 9.48
CA LEU A 110 16.84 14.08 8.90
C LEU A 110 17.19 15.40 9.58
N LEU A 111 17.24 15.43 10.92
CA LEU A 111 17.56 16.64 11.68
C LEU A 111 19.03 17.07 11.52
N ARG A 112 19.97 16.12 11.43
CA ARG A 112 21.40 16.41 11.35
C ARG A 112 21.86 16.73 9.94
N ASP A 113 21.41 15.94 8.96
CA ASP A 113 21.97 15.92 7.62
C ASP A 113 20.96 16.29 6.52
N GLY A 114 19.67 16.46 6.86
CA GLY A 114 18.61 16.69 5.89
C GLY A 114 18.28 15.49 4.99
N ARG A 115 18.77 14.28 5.35
CA ARG A 115 18.59 13.04 4.58
C ARG A 115 18.01 11.92 5.45
N LEU A 116 17.16 11.09 4.86
CA LEU A 116 16.48 10.00 5.55
C LEU A 116 17.45 8.86 5.92
N CYS A 117 18.35 8.52 5.01
CA CYS A 117 19.21 7.35 5.09
C CYS A 117 20.63 7.75 5.44
N ALA A 118 21.26 7.04 6.38
CA ALA A 118 22.71 7.12 6.59
C ALA A 118 23.46 6.71 5.31
N GLN A 119 22.98 5.62 4.68
CA GLN A 119 23.41 5.13 3.38
C GLN A 119 22.19 4.62 2.61
N GLU A 120 22.06 4.98 1.33
CA GLU A 120 21.02 4.42 0.48
C GLU A 120 21.34 2.98 0.10
N VAL A 121 20.33 2.12 0.15
CA VAL A 121 20.45 0.71 -0.20
C VAL A 121 19.17 0.26 -0.89
N GLN A 122 19.32 -0.45 -2.01
CA GLN A 122 18.21 -1.11 -2.68
C GLN A 122 18.31 -2.62 -2.47
N LEU A 123 17.36 -3.17 -1.73
CA LEU A 123 17.26 -4.60 -1.45
C LEU A 123 16.30 -5.32 -2.40
N ARG A 124 15.37 -4.59 -3.01
CA ARG A 124 14.33 -5.12 -3.91
C ARG A 124 13.94 -4.11 -4.98
N LEU A 125 13.43 -4.60 -6.11
CA LEU A 125 12.86 -3.79 -7.17
C LEU A 125 11.58 -3.09 -6.70
N SER A 126 11.40 -1.85 -7.13
CA SER A 126 10.15 -1.12 -7.01
C SER A 126 9.11 -1.68 -7.98
N TYR A 127 7.85 -1.30 -7.80
CA TYR A 127 6.80 -1.56 -8.76
C TYR A 127 6.05 -0.26 -9.06
N GLU A 128 5.39 -0.22 -10.20
CA GLU A 128 4.44 0.82 -10.56
C GLU A 128 3.08 0.15 -10.74
N TYR A 129 2.08 0.59 -9.98
CA TYR A 129 0.73 0.06 -10.09
C TYR A 129 -0.03 0.83 -11.17
N ASP A 130 -0.36 0.13 -12.25
CA ASP A 130 -1.23 0.60 -13.32
C ASP A 130 -2.69 0.46 -12.89
N TRP A 131 -3.29 1.58 -12.50
CA TRP A 131 -4.70 1.67 -12.10
C TRP A 131 -5.67 1.56 -13.28
N SER A 132 -5.18 1.62 -14.53
CA SER A 132 -6.01 1.43 -15.73
C SER A 132 -6.17 -0.03 -16.12
N ALA A 133 -5.33 -0.91 -15.58
CA ALA A 133 -5.35 -2.34 -15.85
C ALA A 133 -6.09 -3.12 -14.74
N PRO A 134 -6.65 -4.31 -15.06
CA PRO A 134 -7.16 -5.21 -14.03
C PRO A 134 -6.07 -5.58 -13.01
N PRO A 135 -6.43 -5.91 -11.75
CA PRO A 135 -5.43 -6.26 -10.74
C PRO A 135 -4.45 -7.38 -11.08
N SER A 136 -4.83 -8.30 -11.96
CA SER A 136 -3.96 -9.37 -12.46
C SER A 136 -2.82 -8.86 -13.36
N GLN A 137 -2.90 -7.61 -13.82
CA GLN A 137 -1.99 -6.98 -14.78
C GLN A 137 -1.38 -5.68 -14.24
N CYS A 138 -1.64 -5.32 -12.98
CA CYS A 138 -1.32 -4.00 -12.43
C CYS A 138 0.16 -3.64 -12.41
N CYS A 139 1.07 -4.61 -12.24
CA CYS A 139 2.29 -4.30 -11.51
C CYS A 139 3.56 -4.71 -12.27
N GLN A 140 4.16 -3.78 -13.00
CA GLN A 140 5.49 -3.96 -13.58
C GLN A 140 6.56 -3.57 -12.56
N ARG A 141 7.54 -4.46 -12.33
CA ARG A 141 8.68 -4.18 -11.44
C ARG A 141 9.81 -3.50 -12.19
N LYS A 142 10.38 -2.44 -11.60
CA LYS A 142 11.45 -1.60 -12.16
C LYS A 142 12.56 -1.38 -11.12
N GLU A 143 13.79 -1.15 -11.59
CA GLU A 143 14.92 -0.73 -10.73
C GLU A 143 14.75 0.72 -10.24
N GLY A 144 15.34 1.04 -9.08
CA GLY A 144 15.25 2.36 -8.46
C GLY A 144 13.84 2.78 -8.04
N ILE A 145 13.67 4.08 -7.79
CA ILE A 145 12.36 4.76 -7.75
C ILE A 145 12.21 5.38 -9.14
N PRO A 146 11.36 4.84 -10.02
CA PRO A 146 11.17 5.36 -11.37
C PRO A 146 10.64 6.80 -11.36
#